data_AF-D3AJD0-F1
#
_entry.id   AF-D3AJD0-F1
#
_cell.length_a   1.000
_cell.length_b   1.000
_cell.length_c   1.000
_cell.angle_alpha   90.00
_cell.angle_beta   90.00
_cell.angle_gamma   90.00
#
_symmetry.space_group_name_H-M   'P 1'
#
loop_
_entity.id
_entity.type
_entity.pdbx_description
1 polymer ?
#
loop_
_entity_poly.entity_id
_entity_poly.type
_entity_poly.pdbx_seq_one_letter_code
_entity_poly.pdbx_strand_id
1 'polypeptide(L)'
;MGLEKIAEYKKKLGMTTEELSEKSGVPLGTLNKILSGATKDPKLETLKAIAHVLGLSLDDFDDKKKVIHQEPTYADVEKLVARNGKKMSVEQKMRLIQLLSEIEFED
;
A
#
# COMPACT_ATOMS: atom_id res chain seq x y z
N MET A 1 14.52 -4.89 4.75
CA MET A 1 13.20 -4.76 5.41
C MET A 1 12.91 -3.28 5.52
N GLY A 2 11.69 -2.87 5.17
CA GLY A 2 11.20 -1.50 5.17
C GLY A 2 10.87 -0.99 6.58
N LEU A 3 11.79 -1.16 7.53
CA LEU A 3 11.59 -0.79 8.95
C LEU A 3 11.48 0.73 9.15
N GLU A 4 11.92 1.54 8.18
CA GLU A 4 11.71 2.99 8.15
C GLU A 4 10.23 3.38 8.20
N LYS A 5 9.34 2.49 7.74
CA LYS A 5 7.88 2.71 7.80
C LYS A 5 7.35 2.79 9.23
N ILE A 6 8.05 2.21 10.21
CA ILE A 6 7.70 2.35 11.63
C ILE A 6 7.78 3.83 12.03
N ALA A 7 8.88 4.51 11.67
CA ALA A 7 9.04 5.94 11.97
C ALA A 7 8.03 6.80 11.21
N GLU A 8 7.78 6.48 9.94
CA GLU A 8 6.84 7.18 9.07
C GLU A 8 5.41 7.12 9.62
N TYR A 9 4.89 5.91 9.89
CA TYR A 9 3.51 5.73 10.35
C TYR A 9 3.30 6.21 11.78
N LYS A 10 4.30 6.04 12.65
CA LYS A 10 4.27 6.64 13.98
C LYS A 10 4.06 8.16 13.90
N LYS A 11 4.79 8.84 13.01
CA LYS A 11 4.63 10.29 12.78
C LYS A 11 3.27 10.64 12.18
N LYS A 12 2.76 9.86 11.21
CA LYS A 12 1.42 10.06 10.63
C LYS A 12 0.30 9.96 11.66
N LEU A 13 0.46 9.06 12.64
CA LEU A 13 -0.49 8.86 13.73
C LEU A 13 -0.28 9.84 14.90
N GLY A 14 0.70 10.74 14.82
CA GLY A 14 1.01 11.69 15.91
C GLY A 14 1.52 11.02 17.19
N MET A 15 2.07 9.80 17.09
CA MET A 15 2.44 8.97 18.23
C MET A 15 3.90 9.18 18.66
N THR A 16 4.18 9.11 19.96
CA THR A 16 5.55 9.09 20.51
C THR A 16 6.13 7.68 20.49
N THR A 17 7.45 7.53 20.70
CA THR A 17 8.05 6.19 20.76
C THR A 17 7.64 5.48 22.05
N GLU A 18 7.43 6.26 23.11
CA GLU A 18 6.95 5.85 24.43
C GLU A 18 5.53 5.28 24.32
N GLU A 19 4.62 5.98 23.64
CA GLU A 19 3.27 5.50 23.38
C GLU A 19 3.25 4.24 22.51
N LEU A 20 4.12 4.16 21.51
CA LEU A 20 4.26 2.94 20.70
C LEU A 20 4.77 1.78 21.55
N SER A 21 5.70 2.04 22.48
CA SER A 21 6.22 1.04 23.41
C SER A 21 5.12 0.49 24.31
N GLU A 22 4.34 1.38 24.92
CA GLU A 22 3.23 1.01 25.80
C GLU A 22 2.17 0.21 25.05
N LYS A 23 1.73 0.67 23.87
CA LYS A 23 0.67 0.02 23.09
C LYS A 23 1.08 -1.30 22.47
N SER A 24 2.35 -1.45 22.06
CA SER A 24 2.85 -2.67 21.43
C SER A 24 3.38 -3.70 22.43
N GLY A 25 3.64 -3.29 23.67
CA GLY A 25 4.36 -4.11 24.65
C GLY A 25 5.84 -4.35 24.29
N VAL A 26 6.36 -3.70 23.24
CA VAL A 26 7.76 -3.78 22.86
C VAL A 26 8.55 -2.77 23.70
N PRO A 27 9.64 -3.19 24.38
CA PRO A 27 10.43 -2.26 25.22
C PRO A 27 10.96 -1.05 24.45
N LEU A 28 10.91 0.13 25.06
CA LEU A 28 11.37 1.38 24.46
C LEU A 28 12.80 1.30 23.92
N GLY A 29 13.71 0.64 24.66
CA GLY A 29 15.08 0.42 24.21
C GLY A 29 15.17 -0.44 22.94
N THR A 30 14.28 -1.41 22.77
CA THR A 30 14.18 -2.24 21.56
C THR A 30 13.67 -1.41 20.40
N LEU A 31 12.62 -0.61 20.60
CA LEU A 31 12.12 0.32 19.57
C LEU A 31 13.19 1.30 19.12
N ASN A 32 13.93 1.90 20.06
CA ASN A 32 15.02 2.82 19.73
C ASN A 32 16.13 2.16 18.90
N LYS A 33 16.49 0.91 19.19
CA LYS A 33 17.46 0.15 18.37
C LYS A 33 16.93 -0.15 16.97
N ILE A 34 15.64 -0.45 16.82
CA ILE A 34 15.02 -0.66 15.52
C ILE A 34 15.00 0.65 14.72
N LEU A 35 14.50 1.74 15.33
CA LEU A 35 14.35 3.05 14.69
C LEU A 35 15.69 3.70 14.32
N SER A 36 16.75 3.45 15.08
CA SER A 36 18.12 3.88 14.75
C SER A 36 18.81 2.99 13.72
N GLY A 37 18.20 1.86 13.33
CA GLY A 37 18.80 0.88 12.42
C GLY A 37 19.85 -0.03 13.06
N ALA A 38 20.07 0.04 14.36
CA ALA A 38 20.95 -0.87 15.10
C ALA A 38 20.40 -2.31 15.09
N THR A 39 19.08 -2.47 15.09
CA THR A 39 18.41 -3.76 14.87
C THR A 39 17.81 -3.79 13.48
N LYS A 40 18.46 -4.52 12.56
CA LYS A 40 18.01 -4.68 11.18
C LYS A 40 17.05 -5.85 10.98
N ASP A 41 17.05 -6.81 11.91
CA ASP A 41 16.25 -8.03 11.85
C ASP A 41 15.55 -8.30 13.20
N PRO A 42 14.47 -7.56 13.49
CA PRO A 42 13.68 -7.78 14.70
C PRO A 42 12.95 -9.13 14.62
N LYS A 43 12.72 -9.75 15.78
CA LYS A 43 11.92 -10.99 15.85
C LYS A 43 10.52 -10.76 15.27
N LEU A 44 9.97 -11.79 14.64
CA LEU A 44 8.64 -11.74 14.02
C LEU A 44 7.55 -11.23 14.98
N GLU A 45 7.54 -11.71 16.22
CA GLU A 45 6.56 -11.28 17.24
C GLU A 45 6.69 -9.79 17.59
N THR A 46 7.92 -9.26 17.62
CA THR A 46 8.17 -7.82 17.80
C THR A 46 7.63 -7.03 16.62
N LEU A 47 7.87 -7.50 15.40
CA LEU A 47 7.39 -6.84 14.20
C LEU A 47 5.86 -6.86 14.10
N LYS A 48 5.22 -7.99 14.42
CA LYS A 48 3.75 -8.14 14.50
C LYS A 48 3.12 -7.17 15.49
N ALA A 49 3.68 -7.07 16.69
CA ALA A 49 3.15 -6.20 17.73
C ALA A 49 3.19 -4.72 17.31
N ILE A 50 4.29 -4.29 16.66
CA ILE A 50 4.43 -2.94 16.10
C ILE A 50 3.44 -2.74 14.95
N ALA A 51 3.33 -3.71 14.04
CA ALA A 51 2.44 -3.66 12.88
C ALA A 51 0.98 -3.42 13.31
N HIS A 52 0.52 -4.19 14.29
CA HIS A 52 -0.85 -4.12 14.81
C HIS A 52 -1.19 -2.73 15.37
N VAL A 53 -0.29 -2.12 16.12
CA VAL A 53 -0.50 -0.76 16.67
C VAL A 53 -0.50 0.30 15.58
N LEU A 54 0.32 0.14 14.54
CA LEU A 54 0.42 1.09 13.43
C LEU A 54 -0.63 0.90 12.34
N GLY A 55 -1.47 -0.13 12.43
CA GLY A 55 -2.44 -0.48 11.38
C GLY A 55 -1.78 -0.99 10.10
N LEU A 56 -0.62 -1.64 10.23
CA LEU A 56 0.18 -2.18 9.13
C LEU A 56 0.10 -3.70 9.08
N SER A 57 0.31 -4.28 7.90
CA SER A 57 0.58 -5.71 7.74
C SER A 57 2.08 -6.00 7.79
N LEU A 58 2.47 -7.27 7.91
CA LEU A 58 3.89 -7.64 7.85
C LEU A 58 4.51 -7.39 6.47
N ASP A 59 3.72 -7.52 5.41
CA ASP A 59 4.13 -7.18 4.03
C ASP A 59 4.52 -5.70 3.88
N ASP A 60 4.01 -4.85 4.77
CA ASP A 60 4.39 -3.45 4.79
C ASP A 60 5.85 -3.29 5.12
N PHE A 61 6.50 -4.21 5.84
CA PHE A 61 7.93 -4.15 6.14
C PHE A 61 8.80 -4.93 5.13
N ASP A 62 8.23 -5.48 4.06
CA ASP A 62 9.02 -6.06 2.98
C ASP A 62 9.58 -4.95 2.06
N ASP A 63 10.81 -5.13 1.58
CA ASP A 63 11.50 -4.21 0.65
C ASP A 63 10.95 -4.33 -0.77
N LYS A 64 10.20 -5.39 -1.05
CA LYS A 64 9.50 -5.53 -2.32
C LYS A 64 8.55 -4.34 -2.45
N LYS A 65 8.78 -3.52 -3.50
CA LYS A 65 7.87 -2.43 -3.86
C LYS A 65 6.45 -2.97 -3.79
N LYS A 66 5.64 -2.47 -2.85
CA LYS A 66 4.20 -2.66 -2.89
C LYS A 66 3.77 -2.26 -4.29
N VAL A 67 3.35 -3.23 -5.10
CA VAL A 67 2.41 -2.93 -6.16
C VAL A 67 1.19 -2.49 -5.39
N ILE A 68 0.98 -1.17 -5.31
CA ILE A 68 -0.18 -0.64 -4.62
C ILE A 68 -1.36 -1.13 -5.46
N HIS A 69 -2.06 -2.17 -5.01
CA HIS A 69 -3.34 -2.58 -5.55
C HIS A 69 -4.40 -1.58 -5.09
N GLN A 70 -4.26 -0.32 -5.50
CA GLN A 70 -5.42 0.56 -5.54
C GLN A 70 -6.23 0.08 -6.73
N GLU A 71 -7.49 -0.26 -6.52
CA GLU A 71 -8.39 -0.45 -7.65
C GLU A 71 -8.31 0.83 -8.51
N PRO A 72 -8.14 0.70 -9.84
CA PRO A 72 -8.08 1.84 -10.71
C PRO A 72 -9.37 2.65 -10.54
N THR A 73 -9.23 3.93 -10.24
CA THR A 73 -10.40 4.81 -10.15
C THR A 73 -10.98 5.01 -11.54
N TYR A 74 -12.24 5.45 -11.61
CA TYR A 74 -12.86 5.82 -12.89
C TYR A 74 -12.02 6.86 -13.66
N ALA A 75 -11.42 7.83 -12.95
CA ALA A 75 -10.52 8.83 -13.54
C ALA A 75 -9.23 8.21 -14.13
N ASP A 76 -8.73 7.12 -13.56
CA ASP A 76 -7.57 6.40 -14.09
C ASP A 76 -7.93 5.65 -15.38
N VAL A 77 -9.14 5.06 -15.43
CA VAL A 77 -9.69 4.42 -16.63
C VAL A 77 -9.89 5.45 -17.73
N GLU A 78 -10.48 6.62 -17.43
CA GLU A 78 -10.65 7.71 -18.40
C GLU A 78 -9.32 8.16 -19.00
N LYS A 79 -8.30 8.38 -18.17
CA LYS A 79 -6.95 8.74 -18.64
C LYS A 79 -6.36 7.65 -19.52
N LEU A 80 -6.55 6.37 -19.17
CA LEU A 80 -6.05 5.25 -19.95
C LEU A 80 -6.72 5.18 -21.33
N VAL A 81 -8.04 5.32 -21.38
CA VAL A 81 -8.82 5.35 -22.63
C VAL A 81 -8.46 6.58 -23.45
N ALA A 82 -8.33 7.77 -22.86
CA ALA A 82 -7.93 8.98 -23.58
C ALA A 82 -6.52 8.86 -24.18
N ARG A 83 -5.57 8.27 -23.43
CA ARG A 83 -4.19 8.08 -23.87
C ARG A 83 -4.10 7.13 -25.06
N ASN A 84 -4.81 6.00 -24.99
CA ASN A 84 -4.70 4.95 -26.00
C ASN A 84 -5.71 5.13 -27.14
N GLY A 85 -6.84 5.80 -26.89
CA GLY A 85 -7.92 6.01 -27.84
C GLY A 85 -7.50 6.80 -29.08
N LYS A 86 -6.46 7.65 -28.99
CA LYS A 86 -5.87 8.30 -30.17
C LYS A 86 -5.21 7.32 -31.14
N LYS A 87 -4.75 6.17 -30.65
CA LYS A 87 -4.08 5.12 -31.44
C LYS A 87 -5.03 4.03 -31.93
N MET A 88 -6.30 4.07 -31.54
CA MET A 88 -7.30 3.07 -31.92
C MET A 88 -8.01 3.46 -33.21
N SER A 89 -8.25 2.48 -34.08
CA SER A 89 -9.16 2.63 -35.22
C SER A 89 -10.60 2.86 -34.74
N VAL A 90 -11.48 3.31 -35.64
CA VAL A 90 -12.91 3.46 -35.34
C VAL A 90 -13.51 2.12 -34.92
N GLU A 91 -13.21 1.03 -35.62
CA GLU A 91 -13.69 -0.32 -35.28
C GLU A 91 -13.27 -0.77 -33.89
N GLN A 92 -12.01 -0.53 -33.52
CA GLN A 92 -11.50 -0.87 -32.20
C GLN A 92 -12.18 -0.07 -31.09
N LYS A 93 -12.51 1.20 -31.35
CA LYS A 93 -13.27 2.04 -30.40
C LYS A 93 -14.69 1.53 -30.23
N MET A 94 -15.37 1.19 -31.32
CA MET A 94 -16.73 0.65 -31.30
C MET A 94 -16.78 -0.68 -30.53
N ARG A 95 -15.82 -1.57 -30.76
CA ARG A 95 -15.70 -2.84 -30.01
C ARG A 95 -15.47 -2.63 -28.51
N LEU A 96 -14.64 -1.65 -28.14
CA LEU A 96 -14.41 -1.33 -26.73
C LEU A 96 -15.70 -0.81 -26.06
N ILE A 97 -16.45 0.06 -26.74
CA ILE A 97 -17.75 0.56 -26.24
C ILE A 97 -18.70 -0.62 -26.03
N GLN A 98 -18.85 -1.50 -27.01
CA GLN A 98 -19.74 -2.67 -26.92
C GLN A 98 -19.39 -3.57 -25.72
N LEU A 99 -18.10 -3.87 -25.53
CA LEU A 99 -17.64 -4.69 -24.40
C LEU A 99 -17.95 -4.06 -23.03
N LEU A 100 -17.97 -2.72 -22.95
CA LEU A 100 -18.20 -1.98 -21.71
C LEU A 100 -19.69 -1.70 -21.44
N SER A 101 -20.55 -1.77 -22.46
CA SER A 101 -21.96 -1.41 -22.32
C SER A 101 -22.87 -2.56 -21.87
N GLU A 102 -22.37 -3.79 -21.71
CA GLU A 102 -23.18 -5.00 -21.39
C GLU A 102 -24.42 -5.19 -22.28
N ILE A 103 -24.42 -4.60 -23.48
CA ILE A 103 -25.54 -4.76 -24.43
C ILE A 103 -25.31 -6.06 -25.19
N GLU A 104 -26.03 -7.11 -24.79
CA GLU A 104 -26.34 -8.22 -25.69
C GLU A 104 -27.24 -7.65 -26.79
N PHE A 105 -26.73 -7.60 -28.02
CA PHE A 105 -27.58 -7.35 -29.17
C PHE A 105 -28.33 -8.64 -29.46
N GLU A 106 -29.63 -8.67 -29.16
CA GLU A 106 -30.53 -9.71 -29.70
C GLU A 106 -30.56 -9.55 -31.23
N ASP A 107 -30.37 -10.68 -31.93
CA ASP A 107 -30.28 -10.79 -33.40
C ASP A 107 -31.55 -10.32 -34.14
#